data_AF-A0AAU0HBP5-F1
#
_entry.id   AF-A0AAU0HBP5-F1
#
_cell.length_a   1.000
_cell.length_b   1.000
_cell.length_c   1.000
_cell.angle_alpha   90.00
_cell.angle_beta   90.00
_cell.angle_gamma   90.00
#
_symmetry.space_group_name_H-M   'P 1'
#
loop_
_entity.id
_entity.type
_entity.pdbx_description
1 polymer ?
#
loop_
_entity_poly.entity_id
_entity_poly.type
_entity_poly.pdbx_seq_one_letter_code
_entity_poly.pdbx_strand_id
1 'polypeptide(L)'
;MFGGIKKFRSAAWIIPFGVLSALISVCLVLLPIFLSAAILLCEVLPTSQTLRQCSTAVFDQSTVLALTAYATFASAIAICVTFAIGLRHQAKMIPKSAAMMEVNSQTRDTRLVELFRAFGQLHDRLEKDGLTFNEASITENESHGNNFSVDDRAVIVGLLNYYEAWAVGVQSGAYDEYILKQWWRTAYVRHWILLREYVNGHRLSRPNPAAYKEYELLAKRWATDDEQRMM
;
A
#
# COMPACT_ATOMS: atom_id res chain seq x y z
N MET A 1 4.63 30.09 -1.75
CA MET A 1 3.76 30.04 -2.94
C MET A 1 3.21 28.62 -3.07
N PHE A 2 2.23 28.24 -2.25
CA PHE A 2 1.47 27.00 -2.41
C PHE A 2 0.00 27.36 -2.22
N GLY A 3 -0.72 27.34 -3.34
CA GLY A 3 -2.09 27.76 -3.47
C GLY A 3 -3.07 26.80 -2.77
N GLY A 4 -4.23 27.37 -2.43
CA GLY A 4 -5.24 26.76 -1.58
C GLY A 4 -5.78 25.43 -2.09
N ILE A 5 -5.82 24.46 -1.19
CA ILE A 5 -6.51 23.19 -1.38
C ILE A 5 -8.00 23.44 -1.13
N LYS A 6 -8.78 23.42 -2.22
CA LYS A 6 -10.24 23.43 -2.19
C LYS A 6 -10.73 22.23 -1.37
N LYS A 7 -11.55 22.50 -0.35
CA LYS A 7 -12.34 21.52 0.42
C LYS A 7 -13.14 20.65 -0.55
N PHE A 8 -12.70 19.40 -0.74
CA PHE A 8 -13.47 18.37 -1.43
C PHE A 8 -14.62 17.93 -0.50
N ARG A 9 -15.77 18.56 -0.65
CA ARG A 9 -17.06 18.03 -0.16
C ARG A 9 -17.59 17.09 -1.25
N SER A 10 -17.58 15.78 -1.00
CA SER A 10 -18.60 14.80 -1.43
C SER A 10 -18.03 13.38 -1.45
N ALA A 11 -18.37 12.57 -0.44
CA ALA A 11 -18.37 11.11 -0.54
C ALA A 11 -19.18 10.51 0.64
N ALA A 12 -20.45 10.92 0.79
CA ALA A 12 -21.35 10.31 1.78
C ALA A 12 -22.17 9.14 1.21
N TRP A 13 -21.89 8.70 -0.02
CA TRP A 13 -22.70 7.69 -0.73
C TRP A 13 -21.89 6.55 -1.35
N ILE A 14 -20.67 6.30 -0.89
CA ILE A 14 -20.00 5.03 -1.21
C ILE A 14 -20.49 4.03 -0.19
N ILE A 15 -21.69 3.48 -0.42
CA ILE A 15 -22.05 2.20 0.21
C ILE A 15 -20.95 1.24 -0.24
N PRO A 16 -20.17 0.65 0.69
CA PRO A 16 -19.10 -0.26 0.32
C PRO A 16 -19.69 -1.30 -0.62
N PHE A 17 -19.05 -1.58 -1.74
CA PHE A 17 -19.55 -2.54 -2.73
C PHE A 17 -19.94 -3.89 -2.07
N GLY A 18 -19.27 -4.25 -0.97
CA GLY A 18 -19.63 -5.39 -0.12
C GLY A 18 -21.00 -5.29 0.58
N VAL A 19 -21.43 -4.12 1.05
CA VAL A 19 -22.75 -3.92 1.68
C VAL A 19 -23.86 -4.03 0.65
N LEU A 20 -23.68 -3.48 -0.56
CA LEU A 20 -24.67 -3.62 -1.63
C LEU A 20 -24.77 -5.08 -2.11
N SER A 21 -23.63 -5.77 -2.27
CA SER A 21 -23.58 -7.20 -2.60
C SER A 21 -24.23 -8.07 -1.52
N ALA A 22 -24.03 -7.74 -0.24
CA ALA A 22 -24.63 -8.45 0.88
C ALA A 22 -26.16 -8.24 0.90
N LEU A 23 -26.63 -7.01 0.68
CA LEU A 23 -28.07 -6.71 0.59
C LEU A 23 -28.74 -7.44 -0.57
N ILE A 24 -28.10 -7.48 -1.75
CA ILE A 24 -28.61 -8.24 -2.90
C ILE A 24 -28.67 -9.73 -2.59
N SER A 25 -27.65 -10.29 -1.92
CA SER A 25 -27.64 -11.71 -1.54
C SER A 25 -28.72 -12.03 -0.52
N VAL A 26 -28.93 -11.16 0.48
CA VAL A 26 -30.01 -11.30 1.47
C VAL A 26 -31.38 -11.21 0.79
N CYS A 27 -31.59 -10.26 -0.12
CA CYS A 27 -32.82 -10.17 -0.90
C CYS A 27 -33.07 -11.42 -1.74
N LEU A 28 -32.05 -11.97 -2.41
CA LEU A 28 -32.19 -13.19 -3.22
C LEU A 28 -32.50 -14.44 -2.40
N VAL A 29 -32.06 -14.51 -1.15
CA VAL A 29 -32.39 -15.61 -0.22
C VAL A 29 -33.80 -15.44 0.36
N LEU A 30 -34.19 -14.21 0.71
CA LEU A 30 -35.49 -13.95 1.34
C LEU A 30 -36.66 -14.00 0.36
N LEU A 31 -36.48 -13.57 -0.89
CA LEU A 31 -37.55 -13.53 -1.89
C LEU A 31 -38.26 -14.88 -2.11
N PRO A 32 -37.57 -16.02 -2.28
CA PRO A 32 -38.23 -17.33 -2.41
C PRO A 32 -38.92 -17.80 -1.12
N ILE A 33 -38.42 -17.39 0.06
CA ILE A 33 -39.08 -17.68 1.35
C ILE A 33 -40.40 -16.92 1.46
N PHE A 34 -40.43 -15.63 1.07
CA PHE A 34 -41.65 -14.84 1.04
C PHE A 34 -42.66 -15.36 0.00
N LEU A 35 -42.20 -15.78 -1.18
CA LEU A 35 -43.06 -16.38 -2.22
C LEU A 35 -43.67 -17.71 -1.76
N SER A 36 -42.88 -18.58 -1.13
CA SER A 36 -43.38 -19.85 -0.60
C SER A 36 -44.37 -19.65 0.56
N ALA A 37 -44.10 -18.69 1.45
CA ALA A 37 -45.04 -18.31 2.51
C ALA A 37 -46.35 -17.73 1.96
N ALA A 38 -46.29 -16.92 0.89
CA ALA A 38 -47.47 -16.35 0.25
C ALA A 38 -48.35 -17.44 -0.43
N ILE A 39 -47.73 -18.44 -1.06
CA ILE A 39 -48.44 -19.58 -1.66
C ILE A 39 -49.18 -20.39 -0.58
N LEU A 40 -48.51 -20.69 0.54
CA LEU A 40 -49.13 -21.36 1.69
C LEU A 40 -50.31 -20.56 2.27
N LEU A 41 -50.17 -19.23 2.37
CA LEU A 41 -51.26 -18.35 2.83
C LEU A 41 -52.48 -18.36 1.89
N CYS A 42 -52.26 -18.45 0.58
CA CYS A 42 -53.36 -18.59 -0.39
C CYS A 42 -54.10 -19.92 -0.27
N GLU A 43 -53.41 -20.99 0.13
CA GLU A 43 -54.00 -22.35 0.25
C GLU A 43 -54.89 -22.51 1.49
N VAL A 44 -54.66 -21.71 2.54
CA VAL A 44 -55.38 -21.80 3.82
C VAL A 44 -56.71 -21.02 3.80
N LEU A 45 -56.96 -20.15 2.82
CA LEU A 45 -58.22 -19.42 2.71
C LEU A 45 -59.32 -20.32 2.10
N PRO A 46 -60.33 -20.74 2.89
CA PRO A 46 -61.35 -21.66 2.40
C PRO A 46 -62.34 -20.86 1.55
N THR A 47 -62.19 -20.91 0.23
CA THR A 47 -63.25 -20.44 -0.67
C THR A 47 -64.09 -21.63 -1.11
N SER A 48 -65.38 -21.52 -0.83
CA SER A 48 -66.39 -22.57 -0.93
C SER A 48 -66.46 -23.22 -2.32
N GLN A 49 -66.21 -24.54 -2.33
CA GLN A 49 -66.88 -25.55 -3.14
C GLN A 49 -66.97 -25.28 -4.66
N THR A 50 -65.87 -25.53 -5.36
CA THR A 50 -65.91 -26.17 -6.69
C THR A 50 -64.56 -26.85 -6.98
N LEU A 51 -64.47 -28.08 -6.50
CA LEU A 51 -63.50 -29.10 -6.89
C LEU A 51 -63.59 -29.42 -8.41
N ARG A 52 -62.50 -29.98 -8.96
CA ARG A 52 -62.43 -30.86 -10.16
C ARG A 52 -62.16 -30.25 -11.54
N GLN A 53 -61.13 -29.42 -11.67
CA GLN A 53 -60.16 -29.57 -12.77
C GLN A 53 -58.75 -29.69 -12.19
N CYS A 54 -58.56 -30.79 -11.47
CA CYS A 54 -57.37 -31.25 -10.76
C CYS A 54 -56.26 -31.80 -11.68
N SER A 55 -55.76 -31.04 -12.65
CA SER A 55 -54.66 -31.54 -13.53
C SER A 55 -53.41 -30.65 -13.57
N THR A 56 -53.43 -29.44 -13.01
CA THR A 56 -52.31 -28.50 -13.15
C THR A 56 -51.84 -27.88 -11.83
N ALA A 57 -52.49 -28.22 -10.71
CA ALA A 57 -52.22 -27.59 -9.40
C ALA A 57 -51.31 -28.42 -8.48
N VAL A 58 -50.89 -29.62 -8.89
CA VAL A 58 -49.70 -30.25 -8.30
C VAL A 58 -48.50 -29.63 -8.98
N PHE A 59 -48.20 -28.38 -8.62
CA PHE A 59 -46.84 -27.88 -8.74
C PHE A 59 -46.02 -28.80 -7.84
N ASP A 60 -45.44 -29.81 -8.45
CA ASP A 60 -44.79 -30.95 -7.80
C ASP A 60 -43.83 -30.41 -6.73
N GLN A 61 -44.13 -30.68 -5.46
CA GLN A 61 -43.41 -30.14 -4.30
C GLN A 61 -41.90 -30.42 -4.38
N SER A 62 -41.52 -31.47 -5.11
CA SER A 62 -40.14 -31.80 -5.46
C SER A 62 -39.44 -30.72 -6.30
N THR A 63 -40.15 -30.05 -7.22
CA THR A 63 -39.60 -28.98 -8.07
C THR A 63 -39.28 -27.72 -7.27
N VAL A 64 -40.13 -27.38 -6.28
CA VAL A 64 -39.90 -26.23 -5.39
C VAL A 64 -38.68 -26.47 -4.48
N LEU A 65 -38.53 -27.68 -3.95
CA LEU A 65 -37.36 -28.06 -3.16
C LEU A 65 -36.07 -28.08 -3.99
N ALA A 66 -36.12 -28.58 -5.24
CA ALA A 66 -34.97 -28.55 -6.14
C ALA A 66 -34.55 -27.10 -6.47
N LEU A 67 -35.49 -26.22 -6.80
CA LEU A 67 -35.21 -24.82 -7.12
C LEU A 67 -34.60 -24.06 -5.94
N THR A 68 -35.09 -24.28 -4.72
CA THR A 68 -34.53 -23.67 -3.51
C THR A 68 -33.13 -24.21 -3.20
N ALA A 69 -32.88 -25.50 -3.42
CA ALA A 69 -31.54 -26.09 -3.29
C ALA A 69 -30.55 -25.51 -4.32
N TYR A 70 -30.95 -25.36 -5.59
CA TYR A 70 -30.10 -24.71 -6.60
C TYR A 70 -29.83 -23.24 -6.27
N ALA A 71 -30.84 -22.49 -5.82
CA ALA A 71 -30.70 -21.09 -5.45
C ALA A 71 -29.74 -20.88 -4.27
N THR A 72 -29.82 -21.73 -3.24
CA THR A 72 -28.91 -21.68 -2.08
C THR A 72 -27.49 -22.09 -2.44
N PHE A 73 -27.33 -23.07 -3.33
CA PHE A 73 -26.01 -23.45 -3.84
C PHE A 73 -25.38 -22.34 -4.68
N ALA A 74 -26.16 -21.72 -5.58
CA ALA A 74 -25.70 -20.60 -6.40
C ALA A 74 -25.30 -19.38 -5.55
N SER A 75 -26.07 -19.06 -4.49
CA SER A 75 -25.73 -17.95 -3.60
C SER A 75 -24.46 -18.23 -2.79
N ALA A 76 -24.26 -19.47 -2.31
CA ALA A 76 -23.03 -19.87 -1.64
C ALA A 76 -21.79 -19.71 -2.54
N ILE A 77 -21.88 -20.11 -3.81
CA ILE A 77 -20.81 -19.90 -4.79
C ILE A 77 -20.54 -18.41 -5.00
N ALA A 78 -21.58 -17.59 -5.18
CA ALA A 78 -21.42 -16.15 -5.38
C ALA A 78 -20.74 -15.46 -4.18
N ILE A 79 -21.08 -15.86 -2.95
CA ILE A 79 -20.42 -15.39 -1.72
C ILE A 79 -18.95 -15.79 -1.72
N CYS A 80 -18.62 -17.04 -2.07
CA CYS A 80 -17.23 -17.50 -2.12
C CYS A 80 -16.41 -16.74 -3.17
N VAL A 81 -16.97 -16.51 -4.36
CA VAL A 81 -16.31 -15.76 -5.44
C VAL A 81 -16.08 -14.30 -5.05
N THR A 82 -17.11 -13.63 -4.52
CA THR A 82 -16.98 -12.23 -4.08
C THR A 82 -15.98 -12.08 -2.93
N PHE A 83 -15.97 -13.02 -1.98
CA PHE A 83 -14.97 -13.07 -0.91
C PHE A 83 -13.55 -13.27 -1.45
N ALA A 84 -13.34 -14.22 -2.37
CA ALA A 84 -12.02 -14.46 -2.98
C ALA A 84 -11.52 -13.25 -3.78
N ILE A 85 -12.40 -12.57 -4.51
CA ILE A 85 -12.08 -11.31 -5.20
C ILE A 85 -11.72 -10.22 -4.17
N GLY A 86 -12.49 -10.12 -3.08
CA GLY A 86 -12.24 -9.19 -1.97
C GLY A 86 -10.85 -9.37 -1.35
N LEU A 87 -10.47 -10.61 -1.02
CA LEU A 87 -9.15 -10.93 -0.48
C LEU A 87 -8.02 -10.53 -1.45
N ARG A 88 -8.18 -10.82 -2.74
CA ARG A 88 -7.20 -10.42 -3.77
C ARG A 88 -7.10 -8.90 -3.90
N HIS A 89 -8.21 -8.18 -3.77
CA HIS A 89 -8.21 -6.73 -3.84
C HIS A 89 -7.55 -6.12 -2.60
N GLN A 90 -7.83 -6.64 -1.40
CA GLN A 90 -7.19 -6.22 -0.16
C GLN A 90 -5.68 -6.45 -0.20
N ALA A 91 -5.22 -7.62 -0.66
CA ALA A 91 -3.80 -7.91 -0.83
C ALA A 91 -3.08 -6.89 -1.73
N LYS A 92 -3.75 -6.35 -2.75
CA LYS A 92 -3.22 -5.30 -3.63
C LYS A 92 -3.29 -3.90 -3.02
N MET A 93 -4.21 -3.65 -2.09
CA MET A 93 -4.40 -2.35 -1.47
C MET A 93 -3.50 -2.15 -0.24
N ILE A 94 -3.13 -3.22 0.47
CA ILE A 94 -2.28 -3.16 1.67
C ILE A 94 -0.95 -2.43 1.38
N PRO A 95 -0.15 -2.80 0.36
CA PRO A 95 1.12 -2.11 0.08
C PRO A 95 0.93 -0.64 -0.30
N LYS A 96 -0.17 -0.32 -1.00
CA LYS A 96 -0.50 1.06 -1.39
C LYS A 96 -0.86 1.91 -0.19
N SER A 97 -1.70 1.39 0.71
CA SER A 97 -2.05 2.07 1.96
C SER A 97 -0.85 2.22 2.88
N ALA A 98 0.02 1.21 2.96
CA ALA A 98 1.23 1.26 3.77
C ALA A 98 2.21 2.31 3.25
N ALA A 99 2.49 2.32 1.95
CA ALA A 99 3.31 3.35 1.30
C ALA A 99 2.71 4.75 1.54
N MET A 100 1.40 4.93 1.35
CA MET A 100 0.73 6.22 1.56
C MET A 100 0.73 6.68 3.03
N MET A 101 0.56 5.75 3.97
CA MET A 101 0.61 6.05 5.40
C MET A 101 2.02 6.45 5.81
N GLU A 102 3.03 5.76 5.28
CA GLU A 102 4.43 6.12 5.45
C GLU A 102 4.72 7.50 4.83
N VAL A 103 4.19 7.79 3.65
CA VAL A 103 4.28 9.13 3.06
C VAL A 103 3.73 10.22 3.97
N ASN A 104 2.57 9.94 4.55
CA ASN A 104 1.90 10.87 5.44
C ASN A 104 2.59 10.98 6.82
N SER A 105 3.18 9.89 7.34
CA SER A 105 3.93 9.89 8.60
C SER A 105 5.17 10.77 8.46
N GLN A 106 5.88 10.65 7.35
CA GLN A 106 7.12 11.38 7.08
C GLN A 106 6.92 12.88 6.92
N THR A 107 5.82 13.28 6.29
CA THR A 107 5.47 14.69 6.18
C THR A 107 5.24 15.32 7.57
N ARG A 108 5.02 14.50 8.60
CA ARG A 108 4.77 14.91 9.99
C ARG A 108 5.90 14.51 10.95
N ASP A 109 6.88 13.75 10.51
CA ASP A 109 7.98 13.28 11.36
C ASP A 109 9.03 14.38 11.46
N THR A 110 9.02 15.07 12.60
CA THR A 110 9.98 16.14 12.90
C THR A 110 11.42 15.65 12.83
N ARG A 111 11.71 14.41 13.26
CA ARG A 111 13.08 13.87 13.26
C ARG A 111 13.59 13.67 11.85
N LEU A 112 12.74 13.18 10.96
CA LEU A 112 13.11 12.97 9.57
C LEU A 112 13.33 14.32 8.87
N VAL A 113 12.44 15.29 9.10
CA VAL A 113 12.60 16.66 8.58
C VAL A 113 13.90 17.29 9.09
N GLU A 114 14.23 17.09 10.37
CA GLU A 114 15.49 17.55 10.95
C GLU A 114 16.70 16.84 10.33
N LEU A 115 16.61 15.53 10.10
CA LEU A 115 17.66 14.75 9.44
C LEU A 115 17.95 15.28 8.02
N PHE A 116 16.92 15.50 7.21
CA PHE A 116 17.09 16.07 5.86
C PHE A 116 17.62 17.49 5.89
N ARG A 117 17.17 18.31 6.85
CA ARG A 117 17.67 19.67 7.02
C ARG A 117 19.15 19.66 7.41
N ALA A 118 19.54 18.82 8.37
CA ALA A 118 20.91 18.69 8.82
C ALA A 118 21.81 18.17 7.69
N PHE A 119 21.33 17.18 6.91
CA PHE A 119 22.06 16.68 5.75
C PHE A 119 22.26 17.76 4.68
N GLY A 120 21.23 18.55 4.36
CA GLY A 120 21.35 19.67 3.43
C GLY A 120 22.36 20.72 3.92
N GLN A 121 22.29 21.09 5.20
CA GLN A 121 23.26 22.01 5.79
C GLN A 121 24.69 21.46 5.76
N LEU A 122 24.87 20.17 5.99
CA LEU A 122 26.17 19.50 5.89
C LEU A 122 26.68 19.55 4.45
N HIS A 123 25.83 19.22 3.47
CA HIS A 123 26.18 19.28 2.05
C HIS A 123 26.62 20.69 1.63
N ASP A 124 25.85 21.72 1.97
CA ASP A 124 26.17 23.11 1.64
C ASP A 124 27.50 23.58 2.27
N ARG A 125 27.84 23.08 3.47
CA ARG A 125 29.13 23.37 4.11
C ARG A 125 30.28 22.70 3.38
N LEU A 126 30.16 21.41 3.09
CA LEU A 126 31.21 20.66 2.39
C LEU A 126 31.44 21.18 0.98
N GLU A 127 30.38 21.55 0.26
CA GLU A 127 30.49 22.12 -1.09
C GLU A 127 31.26 23.44 -1.07
N LYS A 128 31.01 24.32 -0.10
CA LYS A 128 31.75 25.58 0.08
C LYS A 128 33.23 25.36 0.34
N ASP A 129 33.57 24.29 1.05
CA ASP A 129 34.94 23.92 1.36
C ASP A 129 35.62 23.12 0.24
N GLY A 130 34.90 22.79 -0.84
CA GLY A 130 35.39 21.94 -1.94
C GLY A 130 35.61 20.48 -1.52
N LEU A 131 34.94 20.03 -0.45
CA LEU A 131 35.06 18.70 0.12
C LEU A 131 33.97 17.77 -0.45
N THR A 132 34.26 16.46 -0.43
CA THR A 132 33.33 15.40 -0.84
C THR A 132 32.98 14.48 0.33
N PHE A 133 31.87 13.74 0.22
CA PHE A 133 31.48 12.74 1.21
C PHE A 133 32.32 11.47 1.04
N ASN A 134 33.52 11.44 1.61
CA ASN A 134 34.41 10.27 1.64
C ASN A 134 34.66 9.85 3.12
N GLU A 135 34.60 8.55 3.44
CA GLU A 135 34.84 8.02 4.80
C GLU A 135 36.21 8.46 5.36
N ALA A 136 37.25 8.51 4.51
CA ALA A 136 38.59 8.96 4.92
C ALA A 136 38.59 10.44 5.31
N SER A 137 38.00 11.32 4.49
CA SER A 137 37.91 12.75 4.79
C SER A 137 37.06 13.02 6.02
N ILE A 138 36.03 12.21 6.27
CA ILE A 138 35.16 12.36 7.44
C ILE A 138 35.92 11.94 8.71
N THR A 139 36.59 10.79 8.68
CA THR A 139 37.34 10.26 9.82
C THR A 139 38.54 11.15 10.19
N GLU A 140 39.24 11.69 9.19
CA GLU A 140 40.40 12.57 9.40
C GLU A 140 39.99 13.93 9.96
N ASN A 141 38.91 14.52 9.44
CA ASN A 141 38.42 15.82 9.89
C ASN A 141 37.76 15.76 11.28
N GLU A 142 37.08 14.65 11.62
CA GLU A 142 36.59 14.39 12.99
C GLU A 142 37.72 14.43 14.01
N SER A 143 38.90 13.93 13.64
CA SER A 143 40.06 13.83 14.54
C SER A 143 40.79 15.17 14.75
N HIS A 144 40.72 16.08 13.78
CA HIS A 144 41.42 17.37 13.80
C HIS A 144 40.53 18.55 14.22
N GLY A 145 39.25 18.29 14.55
CA GLY A 145 38.32 19.31 15.04
C GLY A 145 37.91 20.36 14.00
N ASN A 146 38.19 20.11 12.72
CA ASN A 146 37.84 21.01 11.61
C ASN A 146 36.73 20.39 10.76
N ASN A 147 35.69 21.19 10.46
CA ASN A 147 34.63 20.98 9.45
C ASN A 147 33.72 19.75 9.56
N PHE A 148 34.05 18.72 10.34
CA PHE A 148 33.22 17.53 10.55
C PHE A 148 33.05 17.22 12.04
N SER A 149 31.80 17.12 12.49
CA SER A 149 31.45 16.75 13.86
C SER A 149 30.95 15.30 13.95
N VAL A 150 30.99 14.72 15.15
CA VAL A 150 30.36 13.41 15.43
C VAL A 150 28.87 13.41 15.03
N ASP A 151 28.21 14.57 15.18
CA ASP A 151 26.82 14.75 14.77
C ASP A 151 26.64 14.68 13.25
N ASP A 152 27.61 15.14 12.45
CA ASP A 152 27.55 15.09 10.98
C ASP A 152 27.62 13.65 10.46
N ARG A 153 28.46 12.81 11.07
CA ARG A 153 28.47 11.37 10.75
C ARG A 153 27.18 10.70 11.16
N ALA A 154 26.63 11.05 12.32
CA ALA A 154 25.34 10.52 12.76
C ALA A 154 24.22 10.88 11.77
N VAL A 155 24.25 12.08 11.17
CA VAL A 155 23.33 12.50 10.11
C VAL A 155 23.47 11.64 8.86
N ILE A 156 24.70 11.39 8.39
CA ILE A 156 24.94 10.55 7.19
C ILE A 156 24.47 9.11 7.44
N VAL A 157 24.89 8.52 8.55
CA VAL A 157 24.50 7.14 8.91
C VAL A 157 22.99 7.03 9.10
N GLY A 158 22.37 8.02 9.75
CA GLY A 158 20.92 8.09 9.92
C GLY A 158 20.19 8.11 8.59
N LEU A 159 20.66 8.93 7.64
CA LEU A 159 20.07 9.02 6.30
C LEU A 159 20.22 7.71 5.51
N LEU A 160 21.42 7.10 5.54
CA LEU A 160 21.68 5.82 4.87
C LEU A 160 20.84 4.68 5.45
N ASN A 161 20.74 4.58 6.78
CA ASN A 161 19.91 3.57 7.45
C ASN A 161 18.43 3.74 7.07
N TYR A 162 17.96 4.98 7.00
CA TYR A 162 16.60 5.29 6.60
C TYR A 162 16.32 4.85 5.15
N TYR A 163 17.23 5.15 4.21
CA TYR A 163 17.06 4.71 2.81
C TYR A 163 17.20 3.20 2.60
N GLU A 164 18.05 2.53 3.37
CA GLU A 164 18.16 1.07 3.36
C GLU A 164 16.86 0.42 3.84
N ALA A 165 16.27 0.90 4.94
CA ALA A 165 15.00 0.37 5.44
C ALA A 165 13.88 0.51 4.40
N TRP A 166 13.87 1.63 3.66
CA TRP A 166 12.96 1.84 2.53
C TRP A 166 13.19 0.86 1.39
N ALA A 167 14.44 0.63 1.02
CA ALA A 167 14.78 -0.33 -0.03
C ALA A 167 14.35 -1.75 0.33
N VAL A 168 14.58 -2.17 1.57
CA VAL A 168 14.11 -3.46 2.11
C VAL A 168 12.58 -3.55 2.09
N GLY A 169 11.88 -2.47 2.45
CA GLY A 169 10.42 -2.42 2.41
C GLY A 169 9.86 -2.54 1.00
N VAL A 170 10.52 -1.95 -0.01
CA VAL A 170 10.17 -2.13 -1.43
C VAL A 170 10.45 -3.56 -1.88
N GLN A 171 11.64 -4.09 -1.59
CA GLN A 171 12.06 -5.43 -2.01
C GLN A 171 11.16 -6.53 -1.42
N SER A 172 10.71 -6.36 -0.18
CA SER A 172 9.78 -7.28 0.50
C SER A 172 8.31 -7.13 0.05
N GLY A 173 7.98 -6.13 -0.78
CA GLY A 173 6.61 -5.84 -1.19
C GLY A 173 5.76 -5.18 -0.11
N ALA A 174 6.36 -4.76 1.02
CA ALA A 174 5.68 -4.01 2.07
C ALA A 174 5.28 -2.61 1.59
N TYR A 175 6.06 -2.02 0.68
CA TYR A 175 5.77 -0.74 0.05
C TYR A 175 5.53 -0.87 -1.45
N ASP A 176 4.56 -0.10 -1.96
CA ASP A 176 4.34 0.07 -3.39
C ASP A 176 5.45 0.96 -4.00
N GLU A 177 6.35 0.35 -4.80
CA GLU A 177 7.49 1.01 -5.42
C GLU A 177 7.07 2.21 -6.29
N TYR A 178 5.95 2.10 -7.01
CA TYR A 178 5.50 3.15 -7.93
C TYR A 178 5.15 4.43 -7.17
N ILE A 179 4.42 4.30 -6.06
CA ILE A 179 4.05 5.44 -5.22
C ILE A 179 5.30 6.12 -4.65
N LEU A 180 6.24 5.33 -4.11
CA LEU A 180 7.46 5.88 -3.52
C LEU A 180 8.35 6.56 -4.56
N LYS A 181 8.50 5.95 -5.74
CA LYS A 181 9.28 6.51 -6.84
C LYS A 181 8.72 7.85 -7.30
N GLN A 182 7.41 7.99 -7.45
CA GLN A 182 6.80 9.27 -7.86
C GLN A 182 7.10 10.41 -6.89
N TRP A 183 7.27 10.09 -5.61
CA TRP A 183 7.46 11.11 -4.58
C TRP A 183 8.94 11.40 -4.27
N TRP A 184 9.81 10.37 -4.27
CA TRP A 184 11.17 10.48 -3.73
C TRP A 184 12.30 10.25 -4.72
N ARG A 185 12.04 9.81 -5.96
CA ARG A 185 13.09 9.37 -6.90
C ARG A 185 14.27 10.34 -6.98
N THR A 186 13.99 11.63 -7.17
CA THR A 186 15.04 12.63 -7.37
C THR A 186 15.96 12.76 -6.16
N ALA A 187 15.41 12.91 -4.95
CA ALA A 187 16.21 13.00 -3.73
C ALA A 187 16.95 11.68 -3.45
N TYR A 188 16.25 10.55 -3.59
CA TYR A 188 16.78 9.21 -3.35
C TYR A 188 18.01 8.91 -4.21
N VAL A 189 17.93 9.19 -5.51
CA VAL A 189 19.03 8.95 -6.47
C VAL A 189 20.17 9.95 -6.27
N ARG A 190 19.87 11.24 -6.08
CA ARG A 190 20.92 12.26 -5.86
C ARG A 190 21.72 12.00 -4.59
N HIS A 191 21.06 11.66 -3.49
CA HIS A 191 21.74 11.33 -2.25
C HIS A 191 22.62 10.09 -2.39
N TRP A 192 22.21 9.10 -3.19
CA TRP A 192 23.06 7.94 -3.48
C TRP A 192 24.34 8.36 -4.21
N ILE A 193 24.22 9.16 -5.27
CA ILE A 193 25.37 9.68 -6.02
C ILE A 193 26.33 10.43 -5.09
N LEU A 194 25.81 11.25 -4.18
CA LEU A 194 26.62 11.99 -3.22
C LEU A 194 27.31 11.09 -2.18
N LEU A 195 26.62 10.06 -1.70
CA LEU A 195 27.07 9.22 -0.58
C LEU A 195 27.77 7.93 -1.00
N ARG A 196 27.82 7.59 -2.30
CA ARG A 196 28.40 6.32 -2.76
C ARG A 196 29.87 6.15 -2.34
N GLU A 197 30.66 7.22 -2.36
CA GLU A 197 32.09 7.18 -1.99
C GLU A 197 32.25 6.93 -0.49
N TYR A 198 31.40 7.57 0.32
CA TYR A 198 31.27 7.28 1.75
C TYR A 198 30.95 5.80 2.00
N VAL A 199 29.91 5.27 1.34
CA VAL A 199 29.47 3.88 1.49
C VAL A 199 30.57 2.91 1.07
N ASN A 200 31.26 3.18 -0.04
CA ASN A 200 32.38 2.36 -0.50
C ASN A 200 33.53 2.35 0.51
N GLY A 201 33.92 3.53 1.03
CA GLY A 201 34.92 3.63 2.09
C GLY A 201 34.50 2.89 3.37
N HIS A 202 33.23 2.96 3.74
CA HIS A 202 32.67 2.22 4.87
C HIS A 202 32.72 0.70 4.70
N ARG A 203 32.39 0.19 3.50
CA ARG A 203 32.45 -1.24 3.17
C ARG A 203 33.87 -1.79 3.17
N LEU A 204 34.86 -0.95 2.80
CA LEU A 204 36.28 -1.33 2.81
C LEU A 204 36.88 -1.31 4.22
N SER A 205 36.43 -0.40 5.08
CA SER A 205 36.99 -0.22 6.43
C SER A 205 36.36 -1.12 7.50
N ARG A 206 35.19 -1.73 7.24
CA ARG A 206 34.42 -2.50 8.23
C ARG A 206 34.07 -3.91 7.74
N PRO A 207 33.79 -4.86 8.66
CA PRO A 207 33.48 -6.26 8.30
C PRO A 207 32.10 -6.46 7.63
N ASN A 208 31.44 -5.40 7.13
CA ASN A 208 30.15 -5.48 6.45
C ASN A 208 30.25 -4.96 5.00
N PRO A 209 30.74 -5.79 4.06
CA PRO A 209 30.85 -5.40 2.66
C PRO A 209 29.49 -5.21 1.98
N ALA A 210 28.40 -5.69 2.60
CA ALA A 210 27.04 -5.57 2.10
C ALA A 210 26.25 -4.39 2.71
N ALA A 211 26.91 -3.50 3.46
CA ALA A 211 26.25 -2.33 4.03
C ALA A 211 25.58 -1.49 2.94
N TYR A 212 24.30 -1.13 3.12
CA TYR A 212 23.54 -0.27 2.21
C TYR A 212 23.37 -0.84 0.79
N LYS A 213 23.41 -2.17 0.65
CA LYS A 213 23.29 -2.84 -0.65
C LYS A 213 21.90 -2.66 -1.25
N GLU A 214 20.85 -2.71 -0.43
CA GLU A 214 19.49 -2.60 -0.97
C GLU A 214 19.21 -1.17 -1.45
N TYR A 215 19.71 -0.16 -0.73
CA TYR A 215 19.69 1.23 -1.17
C TYR A 215 20.37 1.38 -2.54
N GLU A 216 21.59 0.87 -2.68
CA GLU A 216 22.33 0.91 -3.96
C GLU A 216 21.51 0.31 -5.12
N LEU A 217 20.97 -0.89 -4.92
CA LEU A 217 20.20 -1.59 -5.93
C LEU A 217 18.95 -0.81 -6.31
N LEU A 218 18.21 -0.28 -5.33
CA LEU A 218 17.00 0.50 -5.60
C LEU A 218 17.35 1.82 -6.31
N ALA A 219 18.39 2.52 -5.86
CA ALA A 219 18.84 3.77 -6.46
C ALA A 219 19.24 3.58 -7.93
N LYS A 220 19.99 2.52 -8.24
CA LYS A 220 20.37 2.16 -9.63
C LYS A 220 19.16 1.85 -10.51
N ARG A 221 18.16 1.13 -9.99
CA ARG A 221 16.89 0.87 -10.72
C ARG A 221 16.08 2.14 -10.95
N TRP A 222 16.18 3.12 -10.06
CA TRP A 222 15.42 4.35 -10.13
C TRP A 222 16.09 5.42 -10.99
N ALA A 223 17.41 5.36 -11.16
CA ALA A 223 18.23 6.29 -11.92
C ALA A 223 17.88 6.31 -13.41
N THR A 224 18.06 7.47 -14.04
CA THR A 224 18.10 7.60 -15.50
C THR A 224 19.44 7.12 -16.05
N ASP A 225 19.53 6.92 -17.36
CA ASP A 225 20.78 6.51 -18.01
C ASP A 225 21.94 7.48 -17.72
N ASP A 226 21.66 8.79 -17.69
CA ASP A 226 22.69 9.80 -17.38
C ASP A 226 23.13 9.72 -15.90
N GLU A 227 22.20 9.50 -14.98
CA GLU A 227 22.51 9.34 -13.55
C GLU A 227 23.27 8.04 -13.28
N GLN A 228 22.98 6.97 -14.01
CA GLN A 228 23.74 5.71 -13.90
C GLN A 228 25.19 5.88 -14.34
N ARG A 229 25.48 6.76 -15.31
CA ARG A 229 26.88 7.09 -15.67
C ARG A 229 27.60 7.90 -14.59
N MET A 230 26.85 8.55 -13.71
CA MET A 230 27.36 9.27 -12.54
C MET A 230 27.41 8.40 -11.28
N MET A 231 27.18 7.09 -11.38
CA MET A 231 27.27 6.11 -10.27
C MET A 231 28.49 5.22 -10.43
#